data_AF-A0A5K7YD62-F1
#
_entry.id   AF-A0A5K7YD62-F1
#
_cell.length_a   1.000
_cell.length_b   1.000
_cell.length_c   1.000
_cell.angle_alpha   90.00
_cell.angle_beta   90.00
_cell.angle_gamma   90.00
#
_symmetry.space_group_name_H-M   'P 1'
#
loop_
_entity.id
_entity.type
_entity.pdbx_description
1 polymer ?
#
loop_
_entity_poly.entity_id
_entity_poly.type
_entity_poly.pdbx_seq_one_letter_code
_entity_poly.pdbx_strand_id
1 'polypeptide(L)'
;MSEISRRDSAKPPYDAATCAKWNKIEHRMFSFITQNWRGRPLVSYEAIINLIGSTTTTSGLRIKAKLNRRKYKTGLKVSNAELAKINIKPAKFHGDWNYKILPGMT
;
A
#
# COMPACT_ATOMS: atom_id res chain seq x y z
N MET A 1 14.47 -19.59 -5.33
CA MET A 1 13.08 -19.26 -4.98
C MET A 1 12.93 -19.39 -3.48
N SER A 2 12.78 -18.29 -2.74
CA SER A 2 12.53 -18.36 -1.30
C SER A 2 11.05 -18.12 -1.03
N GLU A 3 10.34 -19.23 -0.81
CA GLU A 3 9.05 -19.25 -0.14
C GLU A 3 9.22 -18.63 1.25
N ILE A 4 8.73 -17.41 1.45
CA ILE A 4 8.63 -16.85 2.79
C ILE A 4 7.30 -17.31 3.37
N SER A 5 7.40 -18.47 4.00
CA SER A 5 6.41 -19.14 4.84
C SER A 5 5.74 -18.17 5.82
N ARG A 6 4.40 -18.24 5.87
CA ARG A 6 3.60 -17.73 6.98
C ARG A 6 3.96 -18.56 8.22
N ARG A 7 4.78 -18.02 9.13
CA ARG A 7 4.79 -18.48 10.52
C ARG A 7 4.19 -17.39 11.40
N ASP A 8 2.96 -17.67 11.84
CA ASP A 8 2.51 -17.55 13.22
C ASP A 8 2.85 -16.28 13.99
N SER A 9 1.89 -15.37 14.03
CA SER A 9 1.51 -14.69 15.27
C SER A 9 0.11 -14.11 15.09
N ALA A 10 -0.82 -14.57 15.93
CA ALA A 10 -2.15 -14.01 16.02
C ALA A 10 -2.05 -12.49 16.29
N LYS A 11 -2.63 -11.70 15.39
CA LYS A 11 -2.71 -10.24 15.53
C LYS A 11 -3.91 -9.92 16.43
N PRO A 12 -3.78 -9.06 17.47
CA PRO A 12 -4.87 -8.75 18.38
C PRO A 12 -6.03 -8.01 17.67
N PRO A 13 -7.25 -8.02 18.25
CA PRO A 13 -8.41 -7.41 17.63
C PRO A 13 -8.26 -5.89 17.62
N TYR A 14 -8.19 -5.33 16.41
CA TYR A 14 -8.52 -3.95 16.03
C TYR A 14 -8.05 -2.82 16.96
N ASP A 15 -6.81 -2.38 16.80
CA ASP A 15 -6.46 -0.97 16.91
C ASP A 15 -5.95 -0.46 15.55
N ALA A 16 -6.26 0.78 15.17
CA ALA A 16 -5.76 1.36 13.92
C ALA A 16 -4.21 1.44 13.90
N ALA A 17 -3.57 1.39 15.07
CA ALA A 17 -2.13 1.43 15.26
C ALA A 17 -1.41 0.14 14.81
N THR A 18 -2.04 -1.02 14.91
CA THR A 18 -1.44 -2.30 14.50
C THR A 18 -1.46 -2.52 12.99
N CYS A 19 -2.21 -1.76 12.19
CA CYS A 19 -2.21 -1.94 10.74
C CYS A 19 -0.83 -1.62 10.14
N ALA A 20 -0.21 -0.50 10.54
CA ALA A 20 1.09 -0.09 10.04
C ALA A 20 2.25 -0.97 10.58
N LYS A 21 2.17 -1.37 11.86
CA LYS A 21 3.21 -2.20 12.52
C LYS A 21 3.46 -3.53 11.82
N TRP A 22 2.46 -4.10 11.15
CA TRP A 22 2.58 -5.41 10.51
C TRP A 22 2.51 -5.36 8.98
N ASN A 23 2.36 -4.17 8.39
CA ASN A 23 2.31 -4.03 6.94
C ASN A 23 3.73 -3.96 6.37
N LYS A 24 4.07 -4.93 5.52
CA LYS A 24 5.40 -5.00 4.89
C LYS A 24 5.72 -3.78 4.02
N ILE A 25 4.73 -3.11 3.45
CA ILE A 25 4.93 -1.89 2.65
C ILE A 25 5.45 -0.76 3.54
N GLU A 26 4.95 -0.62 4.76
CA GLU A 26 5.43 0.36 5.74
C GLU A 26 6.92 0.15 6.04
N HIS A 27 7.29 -1.08 6.36
CA HIS A 27 8.67 -1.43 6.71
C HIS A 27 9.64 -1.39 5.54
N ARG A 28 9.20 -1.75 4.33
CA ARG A 28 10.09 -1.91 3.17
C ARG A 28 10.14 -0.72 2.24
N MET A 29 9.11 0.13 2.23
CA MET A 29 9.00 1.26 1.32
C MET A 29 8.95 2.58 2.08
N PHE A 30 7.97 2.74 2.97
CA PHE A 30 7.75 4.02 3.67
C PHE A 30 8.88 4.37 4.65
N SER A 31 9.52 3.37 5.26
CA SER A 31 10.72 3.57 6.10
C SER A 31 11.85 4.28 5.34
N PHE A 32 12.13 3.87 4.10
CA PHE A 32 13.20 4.46 3.28
C PHE A 32 12.79 5.80 2.68
N ILE A 33 11.51 5.98 2.33
CA ILE A 33 10.98 7.31 1.94
C ILE A 33 11.21 8.31 3.07
N THR A 34 10.83 7.93 4.30
CA THR A 34 10.97 8.80 5.49
C THR A 34 12.44 9.13 5.78
N GLN A 35 13.34 8.15 5.65
CA GLN A 35 14.78 8.39 5.78
C GLN A 35 15.29 9.39 4.75
N ASN A 36 14.85 9.28 3.50
CA ASN A 36 15.26 10.19 2.42
C ASN A 36 14.72 11.62 2.61
N TRP A 37 13.63 11.78 3.37
CA TRP A 37 13.02 13.08 3.69
C TRP A 37 13.65 13.76 4.91
N ARG A 38 14.45 13.05 5.71
CA ARG A 38 14.98 13.55 6.97
C ARG A 38 15.72 14.89 6.77
N GLY A 39 15.24 15.92 7.47
CA GLY A 39 15.83 17.27 7.41
C GLY A 39 15.54 18.04 6.12
N ARG A 40 14.59 17.58 5.28
CA ARG A 40 14.20 18.27 4.04
C ARG A 40 12.78 18.81 4.15
N PRO A 41 12.55 20.12 3.97
CA PRO A 41 11.23 20.70 4.11
C PRO A 41 10.33 20.34 2.92
N LEU A 42 9.11 19.90 3.20
CA LEU A 42 8.12 19.44 2.21
C LEU A 42 7.26 20.61 1.69
N VAL A 43 7.90 21.61 1.07
CA VAL A 43 7.29 22.91 0.75
C VAL A 43 6.48 22.94 -0.54
N SER A 44 6.61 21.93 -1.40
CA SER A 44 5.87 21.87 -2.67
C SER A 44 5.61 20.43 -3.12
N TYR A 45 4.59 20.24 -3.97
CA TYR A 45 4.32 18.94 -4.58
C TYR A 45 5.53 18.42 -5.37
N GLU A 46 6.25 19.31 -6.04
CA GLU A 46 7.45 18.96 -6.79
C GLU A 46 8.55 18.44 -5.85
N ALA A 47 8.80 19.14 -4.73
CA ALA A 47 9.74 18.69 -3.72
C ALA A 47 9.36 17.30 -3.19
N ILE A 48 8.09 17.09 -2.85
CA ILE A 48 7.59 15.80 -2.37
C ILE A 48 7.81 14.70 -3.42
N ILE A 49 7.46 14.94 -4.69
CA ILE A 49 7.59 13.95 -5.76
C ILE A 49 9.05 13.60 -6.00
N ASN A 50 9.93 14.59 -6.06
CA ASN A 50 11.35 14.39 -6.26
C ASN A 50 11.95 13.59 -5.08
N LEU A 51 11.54 13.89 -3.85
CA LEU A 51 12.00 13.19 -2.66
C LEU A 51 11.47 11.76 -2.57
N ILE A 52 10.27 11.45 -3.02
CA ILE A 52 9.80 10.04 -3.08
C ILE A 52 10.51 9.31 -4.22
N GLY A 53 10.60 9.95 -5.39
CA GLY A 53 11.16 9.35 -6.59
C GLY A 53 12.67 9.08 -6.49
N SER A 54 13.40 9.83 -5.66
CA SER A 54 14.82 9.62 -5.43
C SER A 54 15.12 8.52 -4.40
N THR A 55 14.12 7.88 -3.80
CA THR A 55 14.33 6.78 -2.85
C THR A 55 14.81 5.53 -3.57
N THR A 56 16.05 5.13 -3.28
CA THR A 56 16.67 3.89 -3.76
C THR A 56 17.37 3.14 -2.64
N THR A 57 17.41 1.80 -2.68
CA THR A 57 18.19 0.97 -1.73
C THR A 57 19.23 0.14 -2.45
N THR A 58 20.28 -0.28 -1.74
CA THR A 58 21.31 -1.20 -2.26
C THR A 58 20.74 -2.56 -2.66
N SER A 59 19.63 -2.97 -2.03
CA SER A 59 18.86 -4.17 -2.36
C SER A 59 17.96 -4.03 -3.60
N GLY A 60 17.98 -2.87 -4.28
CA GLY A 60 17.32 -2.66 -5.56
C GLY A 60 15.92 -2.06 -5.51
N LEU A 61 15.45 -1.54 -4.38
CA LEU A 61 14.20 -0.77 -4.34
C LEU A 61 14.34 0.48 -5.21
N ARG A 62 13.37 0.72 -6.08
CA ARG A 62 13.25 1.95 -6.88
C ARG A 62 11.80 2.41 -6.85
N ILE A 63 11.57 3.68 -6.53
CA ILE A 63 10.23 4.25 -6.39
C ILE A 63 9.99 5.27 -7.51
N LYS A 64 8.76 5.25 -8.06
CA LYS A 64 8.28 6.29 -8.96
C LYS A 64 7.12 7.01 -8.31
N ALA A 65 7.17 8.33 -8.27
CA ALA A 65 6.09 9.18 -7.78
C ALA A 65 5.58 10.08 -8.91
N LYS A 66 4.27 10.34 -8.91
CA LYS A 66 3.62 11.22 -9.89
C LYS A 66 2.49 12.00 -9.21
N LEU A 67 2.41 13.29 -9.51
CA LEU A 67 1.25 14.09 -9.12
C LEU A 67 0.02 13.63 -9.89
N ASN A 68 -1.03 13.24 -9.17
CA ASN A 68 -2.33 13.00 -9.76
C ASN A 68 -3.25 14.20 -9.50
N ARG A 69 -3.54 14.99 -10.54
CA ARG A 69 -4.45 16.15 -10.47
C ARG A 69 -5.90 15.80 -10.81
N ARG A 70 -6.22 14.52 -11.02
CA ARG A 70 -7.59 14.09 -11.31
C ARG A 70 -8.48 14.42 -10.12
N LYS A 71 -9.64 15.03 -10.41
CA LYS A 71 -10.68 15.26 -9.42
C LYS A 71 -11.57 14.03 -9.36
N TYR A 72 -11.69 13.44 -8.17
CA TYR A 72 -12.56 12.31 -7.91
C TYR A 72 -13.80 12.79 -7.17
N LYS A 73 -14.98 12.31 -7.59
CA LYS A 73 -16.21 12.58 -6.84
C LYS A 73 -16.09 11.89 -5.48
N THR A 74 -16.31 12.64 -4.41
CA THR A 74 -16.38 12.11 -3.04
C THR A 74 -17.80 11.64 -2.73
N GLY A 75 -17.96 10.80 -1.71
CA GLY A 75 -19.27 10.33 -1.26
C GLY A 75 -19.97 9.34 -2.21
N LEU A 76 -19.24 8.73 -3.14
CA LEU A 76 -19.77 7.67 -3.98
C LEU A 76 -20.16 6.47 -3.11
N LYS A 77 -21.44 6.08 -3.17
CA LYS A 77 -21.94 4.84 -2.56
C LYS A 77 -21.83 3.74 -3.60
N VAL A 78 -21.14 2.65 -3.25
CA VAL A 78 -21.07 1.43 -4.06
C VAL A 78 -22.04 0.44 -3.47
N SER A 79 -22.98 -0.06 -4.27
CA SER A 79 -23.91 -1.11 -3.85
C SER A 79 -23.20 -2.45 -3.72
N ASN A 80 -23.78 -3.37 -2.92
CA ASN A 80 -23.26 -4.73 -2.82
C ASN A 80 -23.24 -5.45 -4.18
N ALA A 81 -24.22 -5.17 -5.05
CA ALA A 81 -24.28 -5.72 -6.40
C ALA A 81 -23.15 -5.23 -7.30
N GLU A 82 -22.74 -3.96 -7.18
CA GLU A 82 -21.57 -3.43 -7.90
C GLU A 82 -20.26 -4.00 -7.37
N LEU A 83 -20.12 -4.09 -6.05
CA LEU A 83 -18.93 -4.65 -5.41
C LEU A 83 -18.76 -6.14 -5.77
N ALA A 84 -19.86 -6.89 -5.86
CA ALA A 84 -19.86 -8.30 -6.26
C ALA A 84 -19.39 -8.55 -7.71
N LYS A 85 -19.42 -7.53 -8.58
CA LYS A 85 -18.88 -7.62 -9.94
C LYS A 85 -17.36 -7.61 -9.98
N ILE A 86 -16.70 -7.16 -8.90
CA ILE A 86 -15.25 -7.14 -8.82
C ILE A 86 -14.75 -8.57 -8.64
N ASN A 87 -13.79 -8.99 -9.47
CA ASN A 87 -13.15 -10.29 -9.37
C ASN A 87 -12.17 -10.33 -8.18
N ILE A 88 -12.72 -10.45 -6.97
CA ILE A 88 -11.97 -10.54 -5.72
C ILE A 88 -11.75 -12.01 -5.38
N LYS A 89 -10.48 -12.40 -5.20
CA LYS A 89 -10.08 -13.71 -4.69
C LYS A 89 -9.54 -13.58 -3.27
N PRO A 90 -10.33 -13.97 -2.24
CA PRO A 90 -9.87 -13.99 -0.86
C PRO A 90 -8.71 -14.98 -0.65
N ALA A 91 -7.79 -14.67 0.26
CA ALA A 91 -6.76 -15.59 0.70
C ALA A 91 -7.32 -16.61 1.70
N LYS A 92 -6.67 -17.78 1.78
CA LYS A 92 -7.03 -18.82 2.77
C LYS A 92 -6.91 -18.37 4.23
N PHE A 93 -6.02 -17.42 4.51
CA PHE A 93 -5.76 -16.88 5.84
C PHE A 93 -6.23 -15.42 5.89
N HIS A 94 -7.21 -15.13 6.75
CA HIS A 94 -7.87 -13.82 6.85
C HIS A 94 -8.27 -13.24 5.49
N GLY A 95 -9.09 -13.97 4.73
CA GLY A 95 -9.55 -13.57 3.39
C GLY A 95 -10.45 -12.33 3.38
N ASP A 96 -11.03 -12.01 4.53
CA ASP A 96 -11.73 -10.77 4.83
C ASP A 96 -10.84 -9.53 4.66
N TRP A 97 -9.51 -9.65 4.82
CA TRP A 97 -8.55 -8.54 4.73
C TRP A 97 -7.52 -8.76 3.63
N ASN A 98 -7.14 -10.01 3.42
CA ASN A 98 -6.11 -10.40 2.47
C ASN A 98 -6.78 -10.94 1.21
N TYR A 99 -6.88 -10.12 0.18
CA TYR A 99 -7.48 -10.51 -1.08
C TYR A 99 -6.63 -10.08 -2.28
N LYS A 100 -6.90 -10.69 -3.44
CA LYS A 100 -6.38 -10.26 -4.73
C LYS A 100 -7.54 -9.74 -5.58
N ILE A 101 -7.37 -8.59 -6.20
CA ILE A 101 -8.27 -8.15 -7.29
C ILE A 101 -7.63 -8.65 -8.58
N LEU A 102 -8.36 -9.50 -9.29
CA LEU A 102 -7.95 -10.03 -10.58
C LEU A 102 -8.58 -9.17 -11.69
N PRO A 103 -7.99 -9.16 -12.90
CA PRO A 103 -8.66 -8.60 -14.06
C PRO A 103 -10.05 -9.23 -14.24
N GLY A 104 -11.02 -8.44 -14.69
CA GLY A 104 -12.28 -8.99 -15.16
C GLY A 104 -12.01 -9.88 -16.37
N MET A 105 -12.69 -11.02 -16.47
CA MET A 105 -12.73 -11.77 -17.72
C MET A 105 -13.51 -10.92 -18.72
N THR A 106 -12.82 -10.42 -19.75
CA THR A 106 -13.44 -9.94 -21.00
C THR A 106 -14.14 -11.08 -21.71
#